data_AF-A0A1C6AVJ6-F1
#
_entry.id   AF-A0A1C6AVJ6-F1
#
_cell.length_a   1.000
_cell.length_b   1.000
_cell.length_c   1.000
_cell.angle_alpha   90.00
_cell.angle_beta   90.00
_cell.angle_gamma   90.00
#
_symmetry.space_group_name_H-M   'P 1'
#
loop_
_entity.id
_entity.type
_entity.pdbx_description
1 polymer ?
#
loop_
_entity_poly.entity_id
_entity_poly.type
_entity_poly.pdbx_seq_one_letter_code
_entity_poly.pdbx_strand_id
1 'polypeptide(L)'
;MKSIDFNKLRKNINVHIEKQLANKSIREENSLNIIKGYISFDLEKNLNVVKGLNLNNIKFKNIDFENIDFENCSFENSIFINCRFNKLNFINCNMQNAIFKDLNIVKLTTDYSILKKSIISKCSINRMIVKDCDFKSFKFVESNINYFEFDDSLVSRFDEETFFDKSGFKNKENSYKFYRDIAYKFQQNNLLNHYGEYFYIYKNMERNTLKGLSKFKSIAFWLICGYGERPTYALITSLEMIFIFTVLYMAFGLNLENEIISYRQIYLENKSLILAINDFIRAFHFSIVTFTTVGYGDVTPIGHSILLSGLEMFLGVTMVGIWTATLARKINR
;
A
#
# COMPACT_ATOMS: atom_id res chain seq x y z
N MET A 1 -11.24 -10.24 -4.76
CA MET A 1 -9.85 -10.05 -5.23
C MET A 1 -8.92 -10.04 -4.01
N LYS A 2 -7.82 -10.80 -4.03
CA LYS A 2 -6.93 -10.97 -2.85
C LYS A 2 -6.01 -9.76 -2.70
N SER A 3 -5.82 -9.30 -1.47
CA SER A 3 -4.76 -8.33 -1.13
C SER A 3 -3.40 -8.82 -1.64
N ILE A 4 -2.49 -7.88 -1.92
CA ILE A 4 -1.12 -8.21 -2.35
C ILE A 4 -0.48 -9.18 -1.34
N ASP A 5 -0.15 -10.38 -1.82
CA ASP A 5 0.62 -11.36 -1.05
C ASP A 5 2.12 -11.10 -1.25
N PHE A 6 2.65 -10.17 -0.46
CA PHE A 6 4.05 -9.77 -0.49
C PHE A 6 4.99 -10.97 -0.34
N ASN A 7 4.67 -11.94 0.51
CA ASN A 7 5.54 -13.09 0.76
C ASN A 7 5.63 -14.01 -0.46
N LYS A 8 4.49 -14.32 -1.09
CA LYS A 8 4.46 -15.10 -2.32
C LYS A 8 5.20 -14.40 -3.46
N LEU A 9 4.99 -13.09 -3.63
CA LEU A 9 5.67 -12.31 -4.67
C LEU A 9 7.18 -12.25 -4.45
N ARG A 10 7.64 -11.96 -3.23
CA ARG A 10 9.08 -12.00 -2.88
C ARG A 10 9.70 -13.34 -3.21
N LYS A 11 9.06 -14.45 -2.82
CA LYS A 11 9.56 -15.80 -3.10
C LYS A 11 9.74 -16.03 -4.61
N ASN A 12 8.74 -15.68 -5.41
CA ASN A 12 8.79 -15.84 -6.86
C ASN A 12 9.88 -14.96 -7.51
N ILE A 13 10.00 -13.71 -7.07
CA ILE A 13 11.03 -12.77 -7.56
C ILE A 13 12.43 -13.27 -7.19
N ASN A 14 12.64 -13.74 -5.97
CA ASN A 14 13.92 -14.30 -5.55
C ASN A 14 14.32 -15.54 -6.36
N VAL A 15 13.37 -16.44 -6.66
CA VAL A 15 13.63 -17.55 -7.58
C VAL A 15 14.04 -17.06 -8.96
N HIS A 16 13.42 -15.99 -9.48
CA HIS A 16 13.81 -15.40 -10.76
C HIS A 16 15.22 -14.77 -10.72
N ILE A 17 15.55 -14.04 -9.66
CA ILE A 17 16.88 -13.46 -9.44
C ILE A 17 17.92 -14.59 -9.46
N GLU A 18 17.75 -15.64 -8.66
CA GLU A 18 18.73 -16.74 -8.59
C GLU A 18 18.93 -17.44 -9.95
N LYS A 19 17.86 -17.59 -10.75
CA LYS A 19 17.97 -18.11 -12.12
C LYS A 19 18.81 -17.21 -13.03
N GLN A 20 18.65 -15.89 -12.95
CA GLN A 20 19.46 -14.95 -13.72
C GLN A 20 20.91 -14.89 -13.24
N LEU A 21 21.14 -14.92 -11.93
CA LEU A 21 22.49 -14.95 -11.35
C LEU A 21 23.30 -16.17 -11.81
N ALA A 22 22.62 -17.29 -12.05
CA ALA A 22 23.21 -18.54 -12.56
C ALA A 22 23.32 -18.60 -14.09
N ASN A 23 22.86 -17.57 -14.81
CA ASN A 23 22.87 -17.57 -16.27
C ASN A 23 24.31 -17.39 -16.81
N LYS A 24 24.84 -18.44 -17.45
CA LYS A 24 26.19 -18.46 -18.02
C LYS A 24 26.40 -17.50 -19.19
N SER A 25 25.33 -16.96 -19.80
CA SER A 25 25.48 -15.95 -20.86
C SER A 25 25.95 -14.59 -20.34
N ILE A 26 25.88 -14.37 -19.02
CA ILE A 26 26.27 -13.12 -18.37
C ILE A 26 27.74 -13.22 -17.97
N ARG A 27 28.56 -12.33 -18.52
CA ARG A 27 30.01 -12.38 -18.36
C ARG A 27 30.44 -11.69 -17.07
N GLU A 28 31.23 -12.40 -16.26
CA GLU A 28 32.01 -11.80 -15.18
C GLU A 28 33.33 -11.31 -15.77
N GLU A 29 33.42 -10.02 -16.06
CA GLU A 29 34.68 -9.37 -16.46
C GLU A 29 35.11 -8.38 -15.37
N ASN A 30 36.41 -8.07 -15.36
CA ASN A 30 37.00 -7.00 -14.53
C ASN A 30 36.47 -5.64 -15.04
N SER A 31 35.20 -5.39 -14.75
CA SER A 31 34.33 -4.46 -15.50
C SER A 31 34.68 -3.00 -15.27
N LEU A 32 35.41 -2.69 -14.20
CA LEU A 32 36.01 -1.37 -13.98
C LEU A 32 36.99 -0.99 -15.10
N ASN A 33 37.73 -1.95 -15.68
CA ASN A 33 38.65 -1.67 -16.77
C ASN A 33 37.91 -1.36 -18.09
N ILE A 34 36.74 -1.96 -18.29
CA ILE A 34 35.90 -1.72 -19.48
C ILE A 34 35.47 -0.26 -19.51
N ILE A 35 35.07 0.29 -18.36
CA ILE A 35 34.50 1.63 -18.30
C ILE A 35 35.61 2.70 -18.28
N LYS A 36 36.76 2.45 -17.64
CA LYS A 36 37.85 3.42 -17.51
C LYS A 36 38.29 4.06 -18.82
N GLY A 37 38.31 3.31 -19.92
CA GLY A 37 38.69 3.83 -21.25
C GLY A 37 37.66 4.76 -21.90
N TYR A 38 36.43 4.79 -21.39
CA TYR A 38 35.31 5.55 -21.92
C TYR A 38 34.84 6.68 -20.99
N ILE A 39 35.52 6.87 -19.85
CA ILE A 39 35.25 7.98 -18.95
C ILE A 39 35.85 9.25 -19.54
N SER A 40 35.00 10.21 -19.87
CA SER A 40 35.37 11.61 -20.01
C SER A 40 34.99 12.38 -18.74
N PHE A 41 35.59 13.55 -18.51
CA PHE A 41 35.25 14.39 -17.37
C PHE A 41 34.46 15.62 -17.84
N ASP A 42 33.27 15.83 -17.28
CA ASP A 42 32.48 17.04 -17.49
C ASP A 42 32.88 18.07 -16.43
N LEU A 43 33.60 19.10 -16.88
CA LEU A 43 34.13 20.18 -16.03
C LEU A 43 33.04 21.05 -15.41
N GLU A 44 31.91 21.26 -16.10
CA GLU A 44 30.83 22.12 -15.60
C GLU A 44 30.05 21.43 -14.49
N LYS A 45 29.80 20.12 -14.65
CA LYS A 45 29.08 19.32 -13.66
C LYS A 45 29.98 18.75 -12.57
N ASN A 46 31.30 18.75 -12.79
CA ASN A 46 32.30 18.11 -11.93
C ASN A 46 32.01 16.60 -11.74
N LEU A 47 31.74 15.90 -12.85
CA LEU A 47 31.35 14.49 -12.89
C LEU A 47 32.08 13.74 -14.02
N ASN A 48 32.28 12.44 -13.82
CA ASN A 48 32.71 11.53 -14.87
C ASN A 48 31.50 11.20 -15.77
N VAL A 49 31.71 11.09 -17.08
CA VAL A 49 30.66 10.78 -18.04
C VAL A 49 31.09 9.63 -18.94
N VAL A 50 30.18 8.70 -19.17
CA VAL A 50 30.37 7.55 -20.06
C VAL A 50 29.22 7.57 -21.06
N LYS A 51 29.53 7.70 -22.36
CA LYS A 51 28.52 7.87 -23.41
C LYS A 51 28.47 6.70 -24.38
N GLY A 52 27.26 6.24 -24.71
CA GLY A 52 27.03 5.32 -25.83
C GLY A 52 27.61 3.91 -25.68
N LEU A 53 28.03 3.52 -24.46
CA LEU A 53 28.69 2.25 -24.24
C LEU A 53 27.68 1.11 -24.12
N ASN A 54 27.94 0.01 -24.82
CA ASN A 54 27.17 -1.22 -24.69
C ASN A 54 27.80 -2.12 -23.63
N LEU A 55 27.11 -2.26 -22.51
CA LEU A 55 27.50 -3.02 -21.33
C LEU A 55 26.52 -4.17 -21.06
N ASN A 56 25.84 -4.67 -22.10
CA ASN A 56 24.83 -5.73 -21.97
C ASN A 56 25.42 -7.06 -21.51
N ASN A 57 24.65 -7.81 -20.72
CA ASN A 57 25.02 -9.12 -20.19
C ASN A 57 26.35 -9.11 -19.40
N ILE A 58 26.65 -8.01 -18.70
CA ILE A 58 27.83 -7.91 -17.84
C ILE A 58 27.43 -8.02 -16.38
N LYS A 59 28.25 -8.75 -15.62
CA LYS A 59 28.14 -8.82 -14.17
C LYS A 59 29.18 -7.94 -13.50
N PHE A 60 28.71 -6.82 -12.94
CA PHE A 60 29.47 -5.88 -12.13
C PHE A 60 29.43 -6.34 -10.68
N LYS A 61 30.57 -6.70 -10.10
CA LYS A 61 30.65 -7.21 -8.72
C LYS A 61 31.69 -6.45 -7.91
N ASN A 62 31.32 -5.99 -6.72
CA ASN A 62 32.22 -5.29 -5.79
C ASN A 62 32.85 -4.02 -6.42
N ILE A 63 32.07 -3.24 -7.14
CA ILE A 63 32.54 -2.03 -7.83
C ILE A 63 31.99 -0.78 -7.15
N ASP A 64 32.86 0.20 -6.93
CA ASP A 64 32.47 1.53 -6.48
C ASP A 64 32.32 2.45 -7.69
N PHE A 65 31.08 2.86 -7.96
CA PHE A 65 30.74 3.89 -8.96
C PHE A 65 30.55 5.21 -8.23
N GLU A 66 31.44 6.16 -8.47
CA GLU A 66 31.42 7.46 -7.82
C GLU A 66 31.40 8.59 -8.84
N ASN A 67 30.39 9.45 -8.73
CA ASN A 67 30.24 10.67 -9.54
C ASN A 67 30.25 10.37 -11.05
N ILE A 68 29.45 9.40 -11.50
CA ILE A 68 29.39 8.99 -12.92
C ILE A 68 27.99 9.21 -13.49
N ASP A 69 27.96 9.82 -14.67
CA ASP A 69 26.80 9.90 -15.56
C ASP A 69 26.98 8.89 -16.70
N PHE A 70 26.12 7.88 -16.75
CA PHE A 70 25.98 7.05 -17.94
C PHE A 70 24.93 7.68 -18.85
N GLU A 71 25.33 8.06 -20.06
CA GLU A 71 24.43 8.67 -21.05
C GLU A 71 24.30 7.75 -22.27
N ASN A 72 23.08 7.47 -22.71
CA ASN A 72 22.81 6.66 -23.90
C ASN A 72 23.48 5.27 -23.87
N CYS A 73 23.73 4.73 -22.67
CA CYS A 73 24.38 3.43 -22.48
C CYS A 73 23.34 2.31 -22.40
N SER A 74 23.79 1.08 -22.65
CA SER A 74 22.95 -0.11 -22.54
C SER A 74 23.53 -1.08 -21.52
N PHE A 75 22.67 -1.57 -20.63
CA PHE A 75 22.94 -2.50 -19.54
C PHE A 75 21.90 -3.63 -19.54
N GLU A 76 21.38 -3.98 -20.71
CA GLU A 76 20.35 -5.02 -20.83
C GLU A 76 20.86 -6.34 -20.26
N ASN A 77 20.04 -7.02 -19.46
CA ASN A 77 20.36 -8.26 -18.75
C ASN A 77 21.64 -8.19 -17.88
N SER A 78 22.08 -6.99 -17.50
CA SER A 78 23.29 -6.82 -16.70
C SER A 78 22.98 -6.94 -15.22
N ILE A 79 23.98 -7.35 -14.44
CA ILE A 79 23.81 -7.63 -13.02
C ILE A 79 24.83 -6.81 -12.23
N PHE A 80 24.36 -6.04 -11.26
CA PHE A 80 25.17 -5.33 -10.29
C PHE A 80 25.02 -6.00 -8.92
N ILE A 81 26.13 -6.45 -8.32
CA ILE A 81 26.13 -7.14 -7.03
C ILE A 81 27.16 -6.54 -6.09
N ASN A 82 26.73 -6.18 -4.89
CA ASN A 82 27.61 -5.70 -3.83
C ASN A 82 28.46 -4.49 -4.28
N CYS A 83 27.88 -3.66 -5.14
CA CYS A 83 28.47 -2.42 -5.64
C CYS A 83 28.02 -1.22 -4.79
N ARG A 84 28.81 -0.15 -4.81
CA ARG A 84 28.45 1.14 -4.21
C ARG A 84 28.13 2.15 -5.29
N PHE A 85 26.97 2.79 -5.22
CA PHE A 85 26.61 3.90 -6.10
C PHE A 85 26.62 5.20 -5.30
N ASN A 86 27.61 6.06 -5.56
CA ASN A 86 27.70 7.39 -4.97
C ASN A 86 27.49 8.44 -6.07
N LYS A 87 26.32 9.10 -6.07
CA LYS A 87 25.93 10.09 -7.09
C LYS A 87 26.06 9.53 -8.51
N LEU A 88 25.39 8.41 -8.76
CA LEU A 88 25.33 7.78 -10.07
C LEU A 88 24.06 8.21 -10.80
N ASN A 89 24.18 8.59 -12.07
CA ASN A 89 23.06 8.94 -12.92
C ASN A 89 23.02 8.04 -14.17
N PHE A 90 21.83 7.54 -14.51
CA PHE A 90 21.56 6.88 -15.79
C PHE A 90 20.62 7.76 -16.60
N ILE A 91 21.10 8.27 -17.73
CA ILE A 91 20.40 9.22 -18.59
C ILE A 91 20.19 8.56 -19.96
N ASN A 92 18.94 8.42 -20.38
CA ASN A 92 18.54 7.73 -21.62
C ASN A 92 19.20 6.34 -21.76
N CYS A 93 19.31 5.60 -20.66
CA CYS A 93 19.94 4.28 -20.64
C CYS A 93 18.93 3.16 -20.77
N ASN A 94 19.33 2.06 -21.43
CA ASN A 94 18.55 0.82 -21.45
C ASN A 94 19.05 -0.12 -20.36
N MET A 95 18.22 -0.38 -19.35
CA MET A 95 18.49 -1.32 -18.25
C MET A 95 17.41 -2.42 -18.18
N GLN A 96 16.85 -2.79 -19.32
CA GLN A 96 15.84 -3.85 -19.38
C GLN A 96 16.40 -5.17 -18.81
N ASN A 97 15.61 -5.84 -17.97
CA ASN A 97 15.98 -7.05 -17.23
C ASN A 97 17.23 -6.92 -16.34
N ALA A 98 17.74 -5.71 -16.08
CA ALA A 98 18.91 -5.55 -15.22
C ALA A 98 18.58 -5.93 -13.76
N ILE A 99 19.55 -6.48 -13.04
CA ILE A 99 19.42 -6.80 -11.61
C ILE A 99 20.40 -5.97 -10.80
N PHE A 100 19.89 -5.25 -9.82
CA PHE A 100 20.64 -4.50 -8.82
C PHE A 100 20.44 -5.20 -7.47
N LYS A 101 21.44 -5.97 -7.03
CA LYS A 101 21.36 -6.80 -5.83
C LYS A 101 22.41 -6.40 -4.79
N ASP A 102 22.01 -6.33 -3.53
CA ASP A 102 22.92 -6.09 -2.40
C ASP A 102 23.73 -4.78 -2.56
N LEU A 103 23.11 -3.71 -3.11
CA LEU A 103 23.80 -2.44 -3.36
C LEU A 103 23.73 -1.47 -2.19
N ASN A 104 24.79 -0.67 -2.02
CA ASN A 104 24.78 0.51 -1.17
C ASN A 104 24.70 1.78 -2.03
N ILE A 105 23.56 2.45 -2.01
CA ILE A 105 23.25 3.59 -2.88
C ILE A 105 23.13 4.86 -2.03
N VAL A 106 24.07 5.79 -2.20
CA VAL A 106 24.02 7.12 -1.56
C VAL A 106 23.05 8.03 -2.31
N LYS A 107 23.19 8.11 -3.64
CA LYS A 107 22.30 8.85 -4.53
C LYS A 107 22.31 8.18 -5.90
N LEU A 108 21.12 7.85 -6.39
CA LEU A 108 20.87 7.32 -7.73
C LEU A 108 19.82 8.18 -8.44
N THR A 109 20.10 8.61 -9.66
CA THR A 109 19.10 9.26 -10.53
C THR A 109 18.93 8.42 -11.79
N THR A 110 17.69 8.17 -12.21
CA THR A 110 17.39 7.56 -13.50
C THR A 110 16.50 8.51 -14.29
N ASP A 111 16.93 8.90 -15.48
CA ASP A 111 16.30 9.92 -16.30
C ASP A 111 16.09 9.41 -17.73
N TYR A 112 14.86 9.52 -18.26
CA TYR A 112 14.44 8.99 -19.57
C TYR A 112 14.88 7.54 -19.86
N SER A 113 15.05 6.73 -18.82
CA SER A 113 15.68 5.41 -18.93
C SER A 113 14.66 4.27 -18.96
N ILE A 114 15.03 3.15 -19.58
CA ILE A 114 14.19 1.95 -19.68
C ILE A 114 14.61 0.97 -18.60
N LEU A 115 13.76 0.77 -17.59
CA LEU A 115 13.98 -0.16 -16.47
C LEU A 115 12.98 -1.34 -16.51
N LYS A 116 12.44 -1.64 -17.69
CA LYS A 116 11.48 -2.73 -17.86
C LYS A 116 12.00 -4.04 -17.30
N LYS A 117 11.19 -4.72 -16.49
CA LYS A 117 11.53 -6.02 -15.86
C LYS A 117 12.82 -6.00 -15.02
N SER A 118 13.41 -4.84 -14.77
CA SER A 118 14.58 -4.75 -13.93
C SER A 118 14.19 -4.89 -12.46
N ILE A 119 15.14 -5.33 -11.65
CA ILE A 119 14.92 -5.71 -10.27
C ILE A 119 15.91 -5.01 -9.36
N ILE A 120 15.43 -4.27 -8.37
CA ILE A 120 16.22 -3.79 -7.24
C ILE A 120 15.91 -4.69 -6.04
N SER A 121 16.92 -5.37 -5.49
CA SER A 121 16.77 -6.36 -4.43
C SER A 121 17.82 -6.20 -3.34
N LYS A 122 17.40 -6.23 -2.07
CA LYS A 122 18.32 -6.22 -0.91
C LYS A 122 19.26 -5.00 -0.87
N CYS A 123 18.81 -3.87 -1.39
CA CYS A 123 19.60 -2.65 -1.46
C CYS A 123 19.36 -1.74 -0.25
N SER A 124 20.40 -0.99 0.14
CA SER A 124 20.31 0.14 1.07
C SER A 124 20.40 1.44 0.28
N ILE A 125 19.31 2.21 0.23
CA ILE A 125 19.18 3.38 -0.63
C ILE A 125 18.93 4.62 0.21
N ASN A 126 19.87 5.56 0.20
CA ASN A 126 19.66 6.83 0.87
C ASN A 126 18.78 7.78 0.03
N ARG A 127 19.06 7.91 -1.28
CA ARG A 127 18.25 8.73 -2.19
C ARG A 127 18.13 8.11 -3.57
N MET A 128 16.92 7.98 -4.08
CA MET A 128 16.63 7.63 -5.46
C MET A 128 15.66 8.65 -6.08
N ILE A 129 15.98 9.14 -7.27
CA ILE A 129 15.12 10.05 -8.04
C ILE A 129 14.86 9.39 -9.39
N VAL A 130 13.60 9.33 -9.80
CA VAL A 130 13.17 8.78 -11.08
C VAL A 130 12.53 9.88 -11.90
N LYS A 131 12.92 10.00 -13.17
CA LYS A 131 12.39 10.98 -14.11
C LYS A 131 12.04 10.31 -15.43
N ASP A 132 10.78 10.37 -15.82
CA ASP A 132 10.28 10.02 -17.16
C ASP A 132 10.70 8.61 -17.63
N CYS A 133 10.75 7.64 -16.70
CA CYS A 133 11.29 6.31 -16.96
C CYS A 133 10.22 5.28 -17.35
N ASP A 134 10.64 4.20 -18.01
CA ASP A 134 9.79 3.03 -18.26
C ASP A 134 10.03 1.94 -17.20
N PHE A 135 9.08 1.79 -16.28
CA PHE A 135 9.13 0.87 -15.13
C PHE A 135 8.13 -0.30 -15.29
N LYS A 136 7.71 -0.61 -16.52
CA LYS A 136 6.82 -1.77 -16.76
C LYS A 136 7.47 -3.06 -16.27
N SER A 137 6.76 -3.83 -15.46
CA SER A 137 7.22 -5.06 -14.80
C SER A 137 8.43 -4.87 -13.87
N PHE A 138 8.78 -3.64 -13.50
CA PHE A 138 9.85 -3.32 -12.56
C PHE A 138 9.55 -3.89 -11.18
N LYS A 139 10.56 -4.43 -10.49
CA LYS A 139 10.40 -4.99 -9.14
C LYS A 139 11.37 -4.34 -8.16
N PHE A 140 10.84 -3.82 -7.05
CA PHE A 140 11.62 -3.32 -5.93
C PHE A 140 11.33 -4.19 -4.71
N VAL A 141 12.30 -4.98 -4.25
CA VAL A 141 12.09 -5.99 -3.21
C VAL A 141 13.14 -5.96 -2.11
N GLU A 142 12.73 -6.28 -0.88
CA GLU A 142 13.63 -6.45 0.28
C GLU A 142 14.64 -5.32 0.49
N SER A 143 14.32 -4.10 0.05
CA SER A 143 15.25 -2.97 0.03
C SER A 143 14.79 -1.87 0.99
N ASN A 144 15.75 -1.21 1.60
CA ASN A 144 15.51 -0.07 2.49
C ASN A 144 15.74 1.21 1.72
N ILE A 145 14.84 2.19 1.87
CA ILE A 145 14.96 3.47 1.18
C ILE A 145 14.65 4.62 2.13
N ASN A 146 15.50 5.65 2.15
CA ASN A 146 15.26 6.83 2.99
C ASN A 146 14.49 7.91 2.22
N TYR A 147 14.88 8.20 0.98
CA TYR A 147 14.21 9.19 0.14
C TYR A 147 13.99 8.64 -1.27
N PHE A 148 12.77 8.79 -1.76
CA PHE A 148 12.36 8.40 -3.08
C PHE A 148 11.44 9.48 -3.65
N GLU A 149 11.59 9.79 -4.93
CA GLU A 149 10.81 10.82 -5.60
C GLU A 149 10.68 10.51 -7.09
N PHE A 150 9.49 10.76 -7.64
CA PHE A 150 9.28 10.91 -9.07
C PHE A 150 9.35 12.41 -9.40
N ASP A 151 10.37 12.82 -10.12
CA ASP A 151 10.55 14.19 -10.66
C ASP A 151 10.24 14.16 -12.16
N ASP A 152 8.99 13.79 -12.45
CA ASP A 152 8.48 13.46 -13.76
C ASP A 152 7.93 14.73 -14.46
N SER A 153 8.42 15.01 -15.66
CA SER A 153 7.73 15.92 -16.60
C SER A 153 6.74 15.15 -17.48
N LEU A 154 7.02 13.87 -17.72
CA LEU A 154 6.19 12.86 -18.34
C LEU A 154 5.88 11.74 -17.34
N VAL A 155 4.75 11.06 -17.49
CA VAL A 155 4.39 9.99 -16.55
C VAL A 155 5.33 8.78 -16.70
N SER A 156 6.12 8.49 -15.66
CA SER A 156 6.86 7.22 -15.55
C SER A 156 5.89 6.03 -15.67
N ARG A 157 6.20 5.09 -16.57
CA ARG A 157 5.24 4.08 -17.05
C ARG A 157 5.27 2.82 -16.20
N PHE A 158 4.11 2.41 -15.68
CA PHE A 158 3.90 1.17 -14.92
C PHE A 158 2.99 0.21 -15.70
N ASP A 159 3.01 -1.08 -15.33
CA ASP A 159 2.02 -2.07 -15.76
C ASP A 159 1.54 -2.90 -14.54
N GLU A 160 0.68 -3.90 -14.79
CA GLU A 160 0.14 -4.79 -13.75
C GLU A 160 1.21 -5.66 -13.08
N GLU A 161 2.38 -5.80 -13.69
CA GLU A 161 3.51 -6.54 -13.15
C GLU A 161 4.47 -5.63 -12.38
N THR A 162 4.32 -4.31 -12.41
CA THR A 162 5.16 -3.44 -11.59
C THR A 162 4.89 -3.69 -10.10
N PHE A 163 5.93 -3.89 -9.31
CA PHE A 163 5.79 -4.24 -7.89
C PHE A 163 6.81 -3.51 -7.00
N PHE A 164 6.31 -2.93 -5.92
CA PHE A 164 7.08 -2.32 -4.86
C PHE A 164 6.76 -3.01 -3.54
N ASP A 165 7.77 -3.62 -2.96
CA ASP A 165 7.66 -4.34 -1.71
C ASP A 165 7.53 -3.41 -0.50
N LYS A 166 7.24 -4.00 0.67
CA LYS A 166 7.44 -3.33 1.95
C LYS A 166 8.90 -2.98 2.13
N SER A 167 9.23 -1.69 2.18
CA SER A 167 10.57 -1.18 2.40
C SER A 167 10.75 -0.74 3.85
N GLY A 168 11.96 -0.96 4.38
CA GLY A 168 12.33 -0.43 5.68
C GLY A 168 12.65 1.05 5.57
N PHE A 169 12.00 1.86 6.40
CA PHE A 169 12.24 3.29 6.51
C PHE A 169 12.73 3.64 7.91
N LYS A 170 13.74 4.51 8.00
CA LYS A 170 14.14 5.13 9.28
C LYS A 170 13.13 6.19 9.74
N ASN A 171 12.61 6.99 8.80
CA ASN A 171 11.65 8.05 9.07
C ASN A 171 10.24 7.63 8.63
N LYS A 172 9.27 7.73 9.55
CA LYS A 172 7.85 7.45 9.28
C LYS A 172 7.27 8.36 8.19
N GLU A 173 7.74 9.60 8.09
CA GLU A 173 7.27 10.55 7.08
C GLU A 173 7.62 10.08 5.67
N ASN A 174 8.89 9.69 5.46
CA ASN A 174 9.34 9.19 4.17
C ASN A 174 8.65 7.88 3.80
N SER A 175 8.28 7.06 4.79
CA SER A 175 7.55 5.81 4.56
C SER A 175 6.20 6.04 3.90
N TYR A 176 5.38 6.94 4.44
CA TYR A 176 4.07 7.18 3.83
C TYR A 176 4.19 7.94 2.51
N LYS A 177 5.17 8.84 2.35
CA LYS A 177 5.42 9.55 1.08
C LYS A 177 5.80 8.58 -0.04
N PHE A 178 6.65 7.59 0.24
CA PHE A 178 7.00 6.56 -0.75
C PHE A 178 5.76 5.81 -1.27
N TYR A 179 4.92 5.29 -0.38
CA TYR A 179 3.71 4.57 -0.80
C TYR A 179 2.67 5.48 -1.46
N ARG A 180 2.60 6.75 -1.03
CA ARG A 180 1.75 7.76 -1.66
C ARG A 180 2.17 7.95 -3.11
N ASP A 181 3.45 8.19 -3.36
CA ASP A 181 3.97 8.50 -4.68
C ASP A 181 3.83 7.29 -5.62
N ILE A 182 4.06 6.08 -5.12
CA ILE A 182 3.78 4.82 -5.85
C ILE A 182 2.30 4.67 -6.18
N ALA A 183 1.41 4.87 -5.20
CA ALA A 183 -0.03 4.74 -5.42
C ALA A 183 -0.48 5.70 -6.53
N TYR A 184 -0.16 6.99 -6.41
CA TYR A 184 -0.53 7.97 -7.44
C TYR A 184 0.13 7.68 -8.79
N LYS A 185 1.32 7.08 -8.83
CA LYS A 185 1.91 6.63 -10.09
C LYS A 185 1.11 5.49 -10.75
N PHE A 186 0.62 4.52 -9.97
CA PHE A 186 -0.33 3.53 -10.49
C PHE A 186 -1.63 4.17 -10.99
N GLN A 187 -2.15 5.17 -10.28
CA GLN A 187 -3.36 5.89 -10.72
C GLN A 187 -3.15 6.62 -12.06
N GLN A 188 -2.02 7.32 -12.21
CA GLN A 188 -1.66 8.01 -13.46
C GLN A 188 -1.51 7.04 -14.65
N ASN A 189 -1.16 5.78 -14.38
CA ASN A 189 -1.10 4.71 -15.38
C ASN A 189 -2.44 3.95 -15.55
N ASN A 190 -3.54 4.44 -14.94
CA ASN A 190 -4.87 3.81 -14.96
C ASN A 190 -4.92 2.37 -14.37
N LEU A 191 -4.00 2.05 -13.45
CA LEU A 191 -3.91 0.74 -12.78
C LEU A 191 -4.63 0.80 -11.43
N LEU A 192 -5.96 0.91 -11.48
CA LEU A 192 -6.78 1.28 -10.32
C LEU A 192 -6.79 0.23 -9.21
N ASN A 193 -6.63 -1.05 -9.55
CA ASN A 193 -6.49 -2.13 -8.57
C ASN A 193 -5.22 -1.99 -7.74
N HIS A 194 -4.08 -1.76 -8.39
CA HIS A 194 -2.80 -1.51 -7.73
C HIS A 194 -2.85 -0.21 -6.93
N TYR A 195 -3.41 0.86 -7.50
CA TYR A 195 -3.64 2.12 -6.79
C TYR A 195 -4.34 1.89 -5.44
N GLY A 196 -5.47 1.16 -5.42
CA GLY A 196 -6.22 0.92 -4.19
C GLY A 196 -5.42 0.18 -3.12
N GLU A 197 -4.60 -0.79 -3.50
CA GLU A 197 -3.76 -1.54 -2.56
C GLU A 197 -2.65 -0.67 -1.96
N TYR A 198 -1.89 0.07 -2.79
CA TYR A 198 -0.84 0.97 -2.31
C TYR A 198 -1.40 2.18 -1.57
N PHE A 199 -2.56 2.70 -1.98
CA PHE A 199 -3.25 3.79 -1.31
C PHE A 199 -3.66 3.39 0.11
N TYR A 200 -4.18 2.18 0.29
CA TYR A 200 -4.53 1.66 1.61
C TYR A 200 -3.30 1.53 2.52
N ILE A 201 -2.17 1.04 1.98
CA ILE A 201 -0.90 0.96 2.72
C ILE A 201 -0.42 2.36 3.12
N TYR A 202 -0.40 3.30 2.17
CA TYR A 202 -0.07 4.71 2.38
C TYR A 202 -0.90 5.30 3.53
N LYS A 203 -2.23 5.18 3.48
CA LYS A 203 -3.11 5.77 4.50
C LYS A 203 -2.92 5.17 5.89
N ASN A 204 -2.65 3.87 5.98
CA ASN A 204 -2.29 3.25 7.25
C ASN A 204 -0.97 3.78 7.81
N MET A 205 0.03 4.00 6.96
CA MET A 205 1.33 4.57 7.38
C MET A 205 1.19 6.03 7.80
N GLU A 206 0.46 6.84 7.02
CA GLU A 206 0.17 8.26 7.33
C GLU A 206 -0.55 8.39 8.67
N ARG A 207 -1.54 7.54 8.97
CA ARG A 207 -2.26 7.57 10.24
C ARG A 207 -1.33 7.48 11.47
N ASN A 208 -0.20 6.80 11.34
CA ASN A 208 0.77 6.64 12.43
C ASN A 208 1.61 7.90 12.68
N THR A 209 1.60 8.88 11.78
CA THR A 209 2.29 10.18 11.94
C THR A 209 1.36 11.29 12.40
N LEU A 210 0.05 11.17 12.15
CA LEU A 210 -0.96 12.14 12.52
C LEU A 210 -1.14 12.28 14.05
N LYS A 211 -1.59 13.46 14.50
CA LYS A 211 -1.88 13.78 15.91
C LYS A 211 -3.22 14.53 16.04
N GLY A 212 -3.82 14.48 17.24
CA GLY A 212 -5.06 15.20 17.56
C GLY A 212 -6.25 14.81 16.67
N LEU A 213 -7.06 15.79 16.29
CA LEU A 213 -8.27 15.61 15.47
C LEU A 213 -8.00 14.97 14.10
N SER A 214 -6.84 15.24 13.50
CA SER A 214 -6.45 14.64 12.21
C SER A 214 -6.31 13.11 12.31
N LYS A 215 -5.73 12.62 13.41
CA LYS A 215 -5.60 11.19 13.68
C LYS A 215 -6.97 10.56 13.94
N PHE A 216 -7.82 11.22 14.74
CA PHE A 216 -9.17 10.75 15.01
C PHE A 216 -9.99 10.61 13.72
N LYS A 217 -9.99 11.63 12.86
CA LYS A 217 -10.64 11.58 11.54
C LYS A 217 -10.13 10.39 10.73
N SER A 218 -8.82 10.18 10.68
CA SER A 218 -8.21 9.06 9.94
C SER A 218 -8.60 7.69 10.52
N ILE A 219 -8.70 7.56 11.85
CA ILE A 219 -9.19 6.33 12.51
C ILE A 219 -10.66 6.07 12.15
N ALA A 220 -11.52 7.10 12.19
CA ALA A 220 -12.92 6.96 11.82
C ALA A 220 -13.09 6.48 10.37
N PHE A 221 -12.39 7.10 9.41
CA PHE A 221 -12.41 6.66 8.01
C PHE A 221 -11.87 5.24 7.81
N TRP A 222 -10.88 4.84 8.61
CA TRP A 222 -10.37 3.47 8.57
C TRP A 222 -11.40 2.47 9.11
N LEU A 223 -12.04 2.76 10.24
CA LEU A 223 -13.07 1.89 10.81
C LEU A 223 -14.27 1.76 9.87
N ILE A 224 -14.87 2.89 9.47
CA ILE A 224 -16.12 2.93 8.72
C ILE A 224 -16.02 2.23 7.36
N CYS A 225 -14.91 2.40 6.64
CA CYS A 225 -14.82 1.92 5.26
C CYS A 225 -13.43 1.46 4.81
N GLY A 226 -12.47 1.35 5.72
CA GLY A 226 -11.08 1.01 5.38
C GLY A 226 -10.48 1.99 4.38
N TYR A 227 -10.70 3.30 4.57
CA TYR A 227 -10.36 4.36 3.60
C TYR A 227 -11.08 4.21 2.24
N GLY A 228 -12.19 3.48 2.23
CA GLY A 228 -13.01 3.12 1.09
C GLY A 228 -12.43 1.99 0.22
N GLU A 229 -11.24 1.46 0.53
CA GLU A 229 -10.58 0.42 -0.27
C GLU A 229 -10.88 -1.00 0.24
N ARG A 230 -11.55 -1.12 1.39
CA ARG A 230 -11.91 -2.38 2.05
C ARG A 230 -13.40 -2.42 2.43
N PRO A 231 -14.29 -2.83 1.51
CA PRO A 231 -15.74 -2.88 1.78
C PRO A 231 -16.12 -3.75 3.00
N THR A 232 -15.30 -4.74 3.33
CA THR A 232 -15.50 -5.60 4.51
C THR A 232 -15.52 -4.83 5.83
N TYR A 233 -14.84 -3.68 5.91
CA TYR A 233 -14.83 -2.84 7.11
C TYR A 233 -16.21 -2.23 7.38
N ALA A 234 -16.94 -1.84 6.32
CA ALA A 234 -18.30 -1.32 6.46
C ALA A 234 -19.25 -2.39 7.01
N LEU A 235 -19.10 -3.65 6.60
CA LEU A 235 -19.90 -4.76 7.13
C LEU A 235 -19.58 -5.04 8.60
N ILE A 236 -18.29 -5.12 8.96
CA ILE A 236 -17.85 -5.38 10.33
C ILE A 236 -18.33 -4.26 11.26
N THR A 237 -18.13 -3.00 10.88
CA THR A 237 -18.58 -1.85 11.70
C THR A 237 -20.09 -1.77 11.79
N SER A 238 -20.84 -2.14 10.73
CA SER A 238 -22.30 -2.26 10.81
C SER A 238 -22.72 -3.29 11.86
N LEU A 239 -22.06 -4.46 11.88
CA LEU A 239 -22.34 -5.49 12.88
C LEU A 239 -21.98 -5.03 14.31
N GLU A 240 -20.85 -4.34 14.48
CA GLU A 240 -20.46 -3.77 15.77
C GLU A 240 -21.49 -2.73 16.26
N MET A 241 -22.00 -1.88 15.38
CA MET A 241 -23.06 -0.92 15.73
C MET A 241 -24.34 -1.64 16.18
N ILE A 242 -24.78 -2.66 15.44
CA ILE A 242 -25.94 -3.48 15.82
C ILE A 242 -25.76 -4.06 17.23
N PHE A 243 -24.58 -4.61 17.54
CA PHE A 243 -24.29 -5.11 18.89
C PHE A 243 -24.31 -4.01 19.96
N ILE A 244 -23.76 -2.84 19.68
CA ILE A 244 -23.79 -1.71 20.61
C ILE A 244 -25.23 -1.26 20.89
N PHE A 245 -26.03 -1.08 19.84
CA PHE A 245 -27.44 -0.68 19.98
C PHE A 245 -28.27 -1.75 20.69
N THR A 246 -28.02 -3.03 20.44
CA THR A 246 -28.62 -4.14 21.19
C THR A 246 -28.45 -3.97 22.71
N VAL A 247 -27.21 -3.70 23.15
CA VAL A 247 -26.91 -3.48 24.57
C VAL A 247 -27.59 -2.22 25.09
N LEU A 248 -27.60 -1.15 24.30
CA LEU A 248 -28.30 0.10 24.67
C LEU A 248 -29.81 -0.12 24.81
N TYR A 249 -30.45 -0.89 23.93
CA TYR A 249 -31.87 -1.18 24.03
C TYR A 249 -32.22 -2.02 25.24
N MET A 250 -31.40 -3.02 25.58
CA MET A 250 -31.57 -3.74 26.85
C MET A 250 -31.48 -2.79 28.04
N ALA A 251 -30.56 -1.82 28.00
CA ALA A 251 -30.42 -0.84 29.08
C ALA A 251 -31.58 0.17 29.15
N PHE A 252 -32.06 0.68 28.02
CA PHE A 252 -33.01 1.81 27.99
C PHE A 252 -34.48 1.42 27.82
N GLY A 253 -34.77 0.21 27.33
CA GLY A 253 -36.12 -0.32 27.28
C GLY A 253 -36.60 -0.69 25.88
N LEU A 254 -37.17 -1.87 25.72
CA LEU A 254 -38.01 -2.26 24.58
C LEU A 254 -39.35 -2.78 25.09
N ASN A 255 -40.41 -2.47 24.36
CA ASN A 255 -41.76 -2.98 24.60
C ASN A 255 -42.10 -4.03 23.55
N LEU A 256 -42.32 -5.25 24.02
CA LEU A 256 -42.94 -6.34 23.29
C LEU A 256 -44.41 -6.41 23.70
N GLU A 257 -45.28 -6.90 22.83
CA GLU A 257 -46.75 -6.90 23.04
C GLU A 257 -47.19 -7.25 24.46
N ASN A 258 -46.52 -8.21 25.12
CA ASN A 258 -46.85 -8.68 26.47
C ASN A 258 -45.75 -8.44 27.53
N GLU A 259 -44.56 -7.95 27.16
CA GLU A 259 -43.39 -7.91 28.06
C GLU A 259 -42.50 -6.69 27.80
N ILE A 260 -41.92 -6.12 28.86
CA ILE A 260 -40.94 -5.01 28.75
C ILE A 260 -39.53 -5.53 29.06
N ILE A 261 -38.63 -5.38 28.10
CA ILE A 261 -37.20 -5.60 28.32
C ILE A 261 -36.60 -4.28 28.80
N SER A 262 -36.30 -4.14 30.09
CA SER A 262 -35.58 -2.98 30.63
C SER A 262 -34.69 -3.38 31.79
N TYR A 263 -33.38 -3.16 31.64
CA TYR A 263 -32.37 -3.49 32.64
C TYR A 263 -31.95 -2.26 33.46
N ARG A 264 -32.57 -1.09 33.26
CA ARG A 264 -32.28 0.14 34.01
C ARG A 264 -32.70 0.07 35.49
N GLN A 265 -33.74 -0.71 35.79
CA GLN A 265 -34.48 -0.58 37.04
C GLN A 265 -34.76 -1.90 37.76
N ILE A 266 -34.21 -3.01 37.25
CA ILE A 266 -34.32 -4.31 37.92
C ILE A 266 -33.03 -4.51 38.69
N TYR A 267 -33.17 -4.49 40.02
CA TYR A 267 -32.17 -4.96 40.97
C TYR A 267 -31.55 -6.27 40.47
N LEU A 268 -30.34 -6.58 40.91
CA LEU A 268 -29.68 -7.88 40.82
C LEU A 268 -30.49 -9.00 41.51
N GLU A 269 -31.78 -9.14 41.22
CA GLU A 269 -32.54 -10.34 41.47
C GLU A 269 -32.13 -11.37 40.42
N ASN A 270 -32.07 -12.64 40.82
CA ASN A 270 -31.60 -13.79 40.04
C ASN A 270 -32.42 -14.01 38.74
N LYS A 271 -32.31 -13.12 37.76
CA LYS A 271 -32.78 -13.37 36.40
C LYS A 271 -32.03 -14.59 35.89
N SER A 272 -32.78 -15.58 35.40
CA SER A 272 -32.19 -16.75 34.80
C SER A 272 -31.33 -16.33 33.60
N LEU A 273 -30.14 -16.91 33.49
CA LEU A 273 -29.22 -16.64 32.38
C LEU A 273 -29.89 -16.91 31.02
N ILE A 274 -30.83 -17.86 30.98
CA ILE A 274 -31.66 -18.17 29.82
C ILE A 274 -32.55 -16.98 29.42
N LEU A 275 -33.19 -16.32 30.39
CA LEU A 275 -34.03 -15.15 30.11
C LEU A 275 -33.20 -13.97 29.60
N ALA A 276 -31.99 -13.75 30.16
CA ALA A 276 -31.09 -12.72 29.67
C ALA A 276 -30.62 -12.97 28.23
N ILE A 277 -30.33 -14.23 27.87
CA ILE A 277 -30.00 -14.62 26.49
C ILE A 277 -31.19 -14.38 25.56
N ASN A 278 -32.41 -14.76 25.97
CA ASN A 278 -33.61 -14.54 25.16
C ASN A 278 -33.89 -13.05 24.95
N ASP A 279 -33.77 -12.24 26.00
CA ASP A 279 -33.90 -10.78 25.91
C ASP A 279 -32.85 -10.18 24.97
N PHE A 280 -31.61 -10.66 25.04
CA PHE A 280 -30.54 -10.24 24.13
C PHE A 280 -30.88 -10.59 22.67
N ILE A 281 -31.34 -11.82 22.39
CA ILE A 281 -31.73 -12.23 21.03
C ILE A 281 -32.86 -11.36 20.49
N ARG A 282 -33.87 -11.04 21.31
CA ARG A 282 -34.99 -10.16 20.94
C ARG A 282 -34.52 -8.71 20.68
N ALA A 283 -33.66 -8.17 21.54
CA ALA A 283 -33.09 -6.84 21.36
C ALA A 283 -32.17 -6.78 20.12
N PHE A 284 -31.43 -7.85 19.86
CA PHE A 284 -30.57 -8.00 18.69
C PHE A 284 -31.39 -8.05 17.40
N HIS A 285 -32.49 -8.80 17.40
CA HIS A 285 -33.46 -8.81 16.30
C HIS A 285 -34.00 -7.39 16.03
N PHE A 286 -34.43 -6.68 17.07
CA PHE A 286 -34.92 -5.30 16.94
C PHE A 286 -33.86 -4.37 16.35
N SER A 287 -32.61 -4.46 16.82
CA SER A 287 -31.48 -3.69 16.31
C SER A 287 -31.18 -4.00 14.84
N ILE A 288 -31.19 -5.27 14.40
CA ILE A 288 -31.02 -5.64 12.98
C ILE A 288 -32.09 -4.99 12.11
N VAL A 289 -33.35 -5.10 12.50
CA VAL A 289 -34.50 -4.63 11.72
C VAL A 289 -34.54 -3.10 11.67
N THR A 290 -34.12 -2.45 12.74
CA THR A 290 -33.99 -0.99 12.85
C THR A 290 -32.82 -0.49 12.01
N PHE A 291 -31.64 -1.10 12.13
CA PHE A 291 -30.44 -0.77 11.34
C PHE A 291 -30.66 -0.98 9.84
N THR A 292 -31.35 -2.03 9.44
CA THR A 292 -31.69 -2.27 8.02
C THR A 292 -32.92 -1.49 7.56
N THR A 293 -33.58 -0.74 8.44
CA THR A 293 -34.80 0.04 8.19
C THR A 293 -35.99 -0.76 7.66
N VAL A 294 -36.04 -2.06 7.94
CA VAL A 294 -37.16 -2.94 7.54
C VAL A 294 -38.40 -2.68 8.41
N GLY A 295 -38.22 -2.51 9.72
CA GLY A 295 -39.28 -2.12 10.65
C GLY A 295 -40.52 -3.03 10.69
N TYR A 296 -40.40 -4.28 11.15
CA TYR A 296 -41.54 -5.22 11.22
C TYR A 296 -42.68 -4.78 12.16
N GLY A 297 -42.40 -3.92 13.16
CA GLY A 297 -43.41 -3.36 14.06
C GLY A 297 -43.83 -4.29 15.22
N ASP A 298 -43.17 -5.43 15.37
CA ASP A 298 -43.36 -6.43 16.43
C ASP A 298 -42.74 -6.02 17.78
N VAL A 299 -41.70 -5.20 17.74
CA VAL A 299 -41.02 -4.65 18.92
C VAL A 299 -40.96 -3.13 18.79
N THR A 300 -41.33 -2.43 19.86
CA THR A 300 -41.37 -0.95 19.88
C THR A 300 -40.41 -0.39 20.93
N PRO A 301 -39.62 0.64 20.60
CA PRO A 301 -38.74 1.27 21.58
C PRO A 301 -39.56 2.13 22.56
N ILE A 302 -39.13 2.19 23.81
CA ILE A 302 -39.76 3.03 24.84
C ILE A 302 -38.75 4.00 25.45
N GLY A 303 -39.25 5.14 25.93
CA GLY A 303 -38.42 6.15 26.59
C GLY A 303 -37.24 6.61 25.73
N HIS A 304 -36.01 6.46 26.23
CA HIS A 304 -34.80 6.92 25.53
C HIS A 304 -34.47 6.07 24.29
N SER A 305 -34.97 4.82 24.22
CA SER A 305 -34.78 3.96 23.06
C SER A 305 -35.40 4.52 21.79
N ILE A 306 -36.40 5.42 21.89
CA ILE A 306 -37.04 6.07 20.73
C ILE A 306 -36.03 6.96 19.97
N LEU A 307 -35.21 7.71 20.70
CA LEU A 307 -34.16 8.52 20.08
C LEU A 307 -33.02 7.65 19.55
N LEU A 308 -32.67 6.59 20.28
CA LEU A 308 -31.64 5.63 19.86
C LEU A 308 -32.03 4.91 18.57
N SER A 309 -33.30 4.52 18.40
CA SER A 309 -33.77 3.89 17.17
C SER A 309 -33.72 4.84 15.98
N GLY A 310 -34.09 6.11 16.15
CA GLY A 310 -33.92 7.11 15.09
C GLY A 310 -32.46 7.29 14.67
N LEU A 311 -31.53 7.30 15.65
CA LEU A 311 -30.09 7.38 15.38
C LEU A 311 -29.57 6.13 14.66
N GLU A 312 -29.97 4.94 15.13
CA GLU A 312 -29.56 3.66 14.53
C GLU A 312 -30.05 3.53 13.08
N MET A 313 -31.31 3.90 12.80
CA MET A 313 -31.84 3.91 11.43
C MET A 313 -31.01 4.81 10.52
N PHE A 314 -30.69 6.03 10.96
CA PHE A 314 -29.87 6.96 10.18
C PHE A 314 -28.47 6.42 9.90
N LEU A 315 -27.82 5.85 10.93
CA LEU A 315 -26.51 5.21 10.78
C LEU A 315 -26.57 4.00 9.85
N GLY A 316 -27.62 3.19 9.95
CA GLY A 316 -27.86 2.02 9.12
C GLY A 316 -27.95 2.34 7.64
N VAL A 317 -28.82 3.28 7.25
CA VAL A 317 -28.93 3.73 5.85
C VAL A 317 -27.61 4.28 5.33
N THR A 318 -26.91 5.07 6.15
CA THR A 318 -25.60 5.64 5.79
C THR A 318 -24.57 4.55 5.53
N MET A 319 -24.51 3.52 6.39
CA MET A 319 -23.55 2.43 6.25
C MET A 319 -23.82 1.53 5.06
N VAL A 320 -25.10 1.26 4.75
CA VAL A 320 -25.48 0.56 3.52
C VAL A 320 -25.02 1.35 2.29
N GLY A 321 -25.20 2.67 2.29
CA GLY A 321 -24.68 3.57 1.24
C GLY A 321 -23.16 3.53 1.10
N ILE A 322 -22.42 3.55 2.22
CA ILE A 322 -20.96 3.44 2.21
C ILE A 322 -20.51 2.07 1.70
N TRP A 323 -21.14 0.99 2.16
CA TRP A 323 -20.80 -0.37 1.74
C TRP A 323 -21.04 -0.55 0.23
N THR A 324 -22.20 -0.14 -0.28
CA THR A 324 -22.52 -0.21 -1.72
C THR A 324 -21.55 0.63 -2.56
N ALA A 325 -21.26 1.87 -2.15
CA ALA A 325 -20.33 2.74 -2.87
C ALA A 325 -18.90 2.17 -2.91
N THR A 326 -18.41 1.64 -1.78
CA THR A 326 -17.06 1.04 -1.71
C THR A 326 -16.97 -0.26 -2.47
N LEU A 327 -18.03 -1.07 -2.45
CA LEU A 327 -18.11 -2.31 -3.22
C LEU A 327 -18.14 -2.03 -4.73
N ALA A 328 -19.00 -1.12 -5.19
CA ALA A 328 -19.09 -0.72 -6.59
C ALA A 328 -17.74 -0.21 -7.11
N ARG A 329 -17.07 0.64 -6.33
CA ARG A 329 -15.72 1.12 -6.65
C ARG A 329 -14.68 0.01 -6.73
N LYS A 330 -14.82 -1.06 -5.94
CA LYS A 330 -13.87 -2.19 -5.94
C LYS A 330 -14.15 -3.20 -7.06
N ILE A 331 -15.39 -3.29 -7.54
CA ILE A 331 -15.78 -4.17 -8.66
C ILE A 331 -15.47 -3.52 -10.01
N ASN A 332 -15.66 -2.21 -10.14
CA ASN A 332 -15.44 -1.47 -11.38
C ASN A 332 -13.96 -1.12 -11.65
N ARG A 333 -13.04 -1.63 -10.84
CA ARG A 333 -11.58 -1.46 -10.98
C ARG A 333 -10.95 -2.81 -11.26
#